data_AF-A0A0A1PWP9-F1
#
_entry.id   AF-A0A0A1PWP9-F1
#
_cell.length_a   1.000
_cell.length_b   1.000
_cell.length_c   1.000
_cell.angle_alpha   90.00
_cell.angle_beta   90.00
_cell.angle_gamma   90.00
#
_symmetry.space_group_name_H-M   'P 1'
#
loop_
_entity.id
_entity.type
_entity.pdbx_description
1 polymer ?
#
loop_
_entity_poly.entity_id
_entity_poly.type
_entity_poly.pdbx_seq_one_letter_code
_entity_poly.pdbx_strand_id
1 'polypeptide(L)'
;MSNDNVIQLIQPGIFDDQLTEVLRNGARALLAKAIEAEVADFLGQHADLKTADGHQRVVRHGHLPEREVMTGIGPVAVRQPRVRDREAAATDPDRTRFSPSILPPYMRRSKSIETLLPIL
;
A
#
# COMPACT_ATOMS: atom_id res chain seq x y z
N MET A 1 24.76 -10.09 -45.21
CA MET A 1 24.88 -10.09 -43.74
C MET A 1 24.48 -8.69 -43.28
N SER A 2 23.25 -8.49 -42.80
CA SER A 2 22.79 -7.17 -42.33
C SER A 2 23.43 -6.92 -40.95
N ASN A 3 24.22 -5.85 -40.85
CA ASN A 3 24.78 -5.40 -39.58
C ASN A 3 23.73 -4.53 -38.87
N ASP A 4 22.80 -5.18 -38.18
CA ASP A 4 21.80 -4.48 -37.38
C ASP A 4 22.45 -4.06 -36.04
N ASN A 5 22.85 -2.79 -35.99
CA ASN A 5 23.56 -2.17 -34.86
C ASN A 5 22.59 -1.53 -33.86
N VAL A 6 21.41 -2.14 -33.66
CA VAL A 6 20.35 -1.62 -32.80
C VAL A 6 20.53 -2.19 -31.39
N ILE A 7 21.06 -1.38 -30.48
CA ILE A 7 21.18 -1.70 -29.06
C ILE A 7 19.91 -1.20 -28.36
N GLN A 8 19.33 -2.00 -27.46
CA GLN A 8 18.18 -1.56 -26.67
C GLN A 8 18.55 -0.34 -25.82
N LEU A 9 17.72 0.71 -25.86
CA LEU A 9 17.89 1.88 -25.01
C LEU A 9 17.48 1.52 -23.58
N ILE A 10 18.47 1.23 -22.73
CA ILE A 10 18.25 1.01 -21.30
C ILE A 10 17.84 2.34 -20.67
N GLN A 11 16.66 2.38 -20.06
CA GLN A 11 16.18 3.58 -19.38
C GLN A 11 17.07 3.85 -18.15
N PRO A 12 17.68 5.05 -18.04
CA PRO A 12 18.49 5.38 -16.87
C PRO A 12 17.64 5.32 -15.60
N GLY A 13 18.09 4.54 -14.61
CA GLY A 13 17.41 4.33 -13.33
C GLY A 13 16.64 3.01 -13.19
N ILE A 14 16.55 2.20 -14.24
CA ILE A 14 16.08 0.81 -14.15
C ILE A 14 17.31 -0.09 -13.96
N PHE A 15 17.58 -0.45 -12.71
CA PHE A 15 18.57 -1.47 -12.38
C PHE A 15 17.86 -2.82 -12.31
N ASP A 16 18.06 -3.63 -13.34
CA ASP A 16 17.53 -4.99 -13.42
C ASP A 16 18.64 -5.96 -13.04
N ASP A 17 18.96 -6.00 -11.74
CA ASP A 17 19.90 -6.95 -11.17
C ASP A 17 19.19 -7.85 -10.15
N GLN A 18 19.69 -9.08 -10.04
CA GLN A 18 19.05 -10.13 -9.24
C GLN A 18 18.96 -9.76 -7.75
N LEU A 19 19.91 -8.99 -7.21
CA LEU A 19 19.91 -8.59 -5.81
C LEU A 19 18.83 -7.54 -5.56
N THR A 20 18.75 -6.52 -6.42
CA THR A 20 17.72 -5.47 -6.33
C THR A 20 16.31 -6.06 -6.44
N GLU A 21 16.09 -7.03 -7.32
CA GLU A 21 14.78 -7.69 -7.44
C GLU A 21 14.41 -8.51 -6.20
N VAL A 22 15.36 -9.23 -5.60
CA VAL A 22 15.13 -9.94 -4.33
C VAL A 22 14.77 -8.95 -3.22
N LEU A 23 15.50 -7.84 -3.13
CA LEU A 23 15.24 -6.80 -2.12
C LEU A 23 13.87 -6.12 -2.35
N ARG A 24 13.49 -5.82 -3.59
CA ARG A 24 12.19 -5.24 -3.96
C ARG A 24 11.05 -6.17 -3.56
N ASN A 25 11.18 -7.46 -3.86
CA ASN A 25 10.18 -8.47 -3.49
C ASN A 25 10.08 -8.65 -1.97
N GLY A 26 11.22 -8.64 -1.27
CA GLY A 26 11.27 -8.66 0.19
C GLY A 26 10.58 -7.44 0.81
N ALA A 27 10.87 -6.25 0.31
CA ALA A 27 10.25 -5.00 0.76
C ALA A 27 8.73 -5.01 0.53
N ARG A 28 8.26 -5.50 -0.62
CA ARG A 28 6.83 -5.69 -0.92
C ARG A 28 6.16 -6.59 0.13
N ALA A 29 6.76 -7.74 0.41
CA ALA A 29 6.22 -8.70 1.37
C ALA A 29 6.18 -8.15 2.80
N LEU A 30 7.23 -7.43 3.23
CA LEU A 30 7.29 -6.80 4.54
C LEU A 30 6.26 -5.69 4.69
N LEU A 31 6.11 -4.82 3.68
CA LEU A 31 5.08 -3.77 3.70
C LEU A 31 3.67 -4.36 3.76
N ALA A 32 3.40 -5.42 2.99
CA ALA A 32 2.11 -6.10 3.05
C ALA A 32 1.82 -6.62 4.46
N LYS A 33 2.77 -7.33 5.08
CA LYS A 33 2.62 -7.82 6.46
C LYS A 33 2.40 -6.69 7.48
N ALA A 34 3.14 -5.59 7.34
CA ALA A 34 3.02 -4.47 8.26
C ALA A 34 1.65 -3.80 8.17
N ILE A 35 1.11 -3.62 6.95
CA ILE A 35 -0.24 -3.09 6.74
C ILE A 35 -1.30 -4.07 7.26
N GLU A 36 -1.11 -5.37 7.09
CA GLU A 36 -2.02 -6.37 7.65
C GLU A 36 -2.03 -6.35 9.19
N ALA A 37 -0.88 -6.13 9.81
CA ALA A 37 -0.78 -5.96 11.26
C ALA A 37 -1.56 -4.71 11.73
N GLU A 38 -1.41 -3.55 11.07
CA GLU A 38 -2.19 -2.35 11.40
C GLU A 38 -3.70 -2.60 11.33
N VAL A 39 -4.15 -3.37 10.33
CA VAL A 39 -5.57 -3.71 10.17
C VAL A 39 -6.03 -4.65 11.28
N ALA A 40 -5.22 -5.64 11.65
CA ALA A 40 -5.53 -6.55 12.74
C ALA A 40 -5.65 -5.80 14.07
N ASP A 41 -4.72 -4.89 14.36
CA ASP A 41 -4.74 -4.05 15.55
C ASP A 41 -5.99 -3.17 15.58
N PHE A 42 -6.32 -2.53 14.45
CA PHE A 42 -7.52 -1.70 14.33
C PHE A 42 -8.81 -2.50 14.56
N LEU A 43 -8.91 -3.71 14.01
CA LEU A 43 -10.07 -4.59 14.23
C LEU A 43 -10.14 -5.05 15.69
N GLY A 44 -9.00 -5.30 16.33
CA GLY A 44 -8.91 -5.65 17.76
C GLY A 44 -9.39 -4.52 18.66
N GLN A 45 -8.98 -3.28 18.38
CA GLN A 45 -9.43 -2.09 19.12
C GLN A 45 -10.95 -1.86 19.05
N HIS A 46 -11.61 -2.36 18.01
CA HIS A 46 -13.06 -2.22 17.80
C HIS A 46 -13.80 -3.57 17.95
N ALA A 47 -13.20 -4.56 18.63
CA ALA A 47 -13.78 -5.89 18.79
C ALA A 47 -15.10 -5.88 19.59
N ASP A 48 -15.24 -4.94 20.51
CA ASP A 48 -16.41 -4.76 21.36
C ASP A 48 -17.60 -4.15 20.62
N LEU A 49 -17.36 -3.48 19.48
CA LEU A 49 -18.43 -2.93 18.65
C LEU A 49 -19.17 -4.06 17.92
N LYS A 50 -20.40 -4.32 18.36
CA LYS A 50 -21.33 -5.25 17.73
C LYS A 50 -22.47 -4.51 17.04
N THR A 51 -22.95 -5.08 15.96
CA THR A 51 -24.21 -4.72 15.31
C THR A 51 -25.39 -5.14 16.18
N ALA A 52 -26.59 -4.59 15.94
CA ALA A 52 -27.83 -5.02 16.60
C ALA A 52 -28.05 -6.55 16.57
N ASP A 53 -27.61 -7.23 15.51
CA ASP A 53 -27.67 -8.70 15.34
C ASP A 53 -26.56 -9.47 16.11
N GLY A 54 -25.72 -8.78 16.90
CA GLY A 54 -24.61 -9.39 17.66
C GLY A 54 -23.34 -9.68 16.87
N HIS A 55 -23.31 -9.40 15.56
CA HIS A 55 -22.13 -9.55 14.71
C HIS A 55 -21.12 -8.41 14.90
N GLN A 56 -19.85 -8.62 14.53
CA GLN A 56 -18.86 -7.54 14.58
C GLN A 56 -19.22 -6.41 13.61
N ARG A 57 -19.25 -5.17 14.12
CA ARG A 57 -19.63 -3.97 13.35
C ARG A 57 -18.56 -3.57 12.32
N VAL A 58 -17.30 -3.63 12.73
CA VAL A 58 -16.14 -3.26 11.89
C VAL A 58 -15.47 -4.53 11.36
N VAL A 59 -15.40 -4.68 10.03
CA VAL A 59 -14.92 -5.92 9.39
C VAL A 59 -13.95 -5.65 8.25
N ARG A 60 -13.07 -6.61 7.96
CA ARG A 60 -12.27 -6.60 6.73
C ARG A 60 -13.20 -6.80 5.52
N HIS A 61 -13.03 -5.97 4.49
CA HIS A 61 -13.89 -5.94 3.31
C HIS A 61 -13.06 -5.89 2.01
N GLY A 62 -12.19 -6.89 1.85
CA GLY A 62 -11.32 -7.05 0.69
C GLY A 62 -10.14 -6.07 0.69
N HIS A 63 -9.77 -5.59 -0.50
CA HIS A 63 -8.60 -4.74 -0.73
C HIS A 63 -8.92 -3.62 -1.71
N LEU A 64 -8.19 -2.52 -1.63
CA LEU A 64 -8.12 -1.51 -2.68
C LEU A 64 -7.35 -2.05 -3.89
N PRO A 65 -7.49 -1.43 -5.07
CA PRO A 65 -6.61 -1.67 -6.19
C PRO A 65 -5.14 -1.51 -5.78
N GLU A 66 -4.29 -2.31 -6.39
CA GLU A 66 -2.85 -2.21 -6.22
C GLU A 66 -2.35 -0.85 -6.72
N ARG A 67 -1.38 -0.28 -6.02
CA ARG A 67 -0.72 0.95 -6.44
C ARG A 67 0.78 0.87 -6.20
N GLU A 68 1.53 1.48 -7.10
CA GLU A 68 2.97 1.63 -6.93
C GLU A 68 3.30 2.84 -6.06
N VAL A 69 4.25 2.63 -5.14
CA VAL A 69 4.88 3.66 -4.33
C VAL A 69 6.35 3.71 -4.71
N MET A 70 6.81 4.87 -5.16
CA MET A 70 8.23 5.11 -5.41
C MET A 70 8.99 5.17 -4.09
N THR A 71 9.98 4.30 -3.93
CA THR A 71 10.86 4.24 -2.76
C THR A 71 12.32 4.40 -3.18
N GLY A 72 13.25 4.38 -2.22
CA GLY A 72 14.69 4.42 -2.51
C GLY A 72 15.20 3.25 -3.36
N ILE A 73 14.53 2.09 -3.32
CA ILE A 73 14.87 0.92 -4.15
C ILE A 73 14.07 0.88 -5.47
N GLY A 74 13.36 1.97 -5.78
CA GLY A 74 12.47 2.09 -6.93
C GLY A 74 11.01 1.82 -6.59
N PRO A 75 10.15 1.58 -7.61
CA PRO A 75 8.72 1.35 -7.40
C PRO A 75 8.46 0.02 -6.67
N VAL A 76 7.64 0.09 -5.63
CA VAL A 76 7.14 -1.08 -4.90
C VAL A 76 5.62 -1.07 -5.00
N ALA A 77 5.06 -2.14 -5.57
CA ALA A 77 3.61 -2.28 -5.70
C ALA A 77 3.00 -2.77 -4.38
N VAL A 78 1.99 -2.07 -3.89
CA VAL A 78 1.35 -2.31 -2.58
C VAL A 78 -0.15 -2.41 -2.74
N ARG A 79 -0.75 -3.40 -2.07
CA ARG A 79 -2.19 -3.61 -2.04
C ARG A 79 -2.72 -3.44 -0.62
N GLN A 80 -3.55 -2.43 -0.43
CA GLN A 80 -4.02 -2.05 0.91
C GLN A 80 -5.34 -2.79 1.26
N PRO A 81 -5.43 -3.46 2.41
CA PRO A 81 -6.69 -4.02 2.89
C PRO A 81 -7.71 -2.93 3.19
N ARG A 82 -8.99 -3.27 3.00
CA ARG A 82 -10.12 -2.39 3.30
C ARG A 82 -10.80 -2.82 4.57
N VAL A 83 -11.20 -1.85 5.36
CA VAL A 83 -12.05 -2.05 6.53
C VAL A 83 -13.37 -1.33 6.30
N ARG A 84 -14.47 -1.97 6.69
CA ARG A 84 -15.83 -1.46 6.54
C ARG A 84 -16.53 -1.48 7.88
N ASP A 85 -17.06 -0.32 8.27
CA ASP A 85 -18.13 -0.21 9.26
C ASP A 85 -19.46 -0.62 8.59
N ARG A 86 -20.17 -1.59 9.18
CA ARG A 86 -21.40 -2.18 8.65
C ARG A 86 -22.66 -1.37 8.94
N GLU A 87 -22.70 -0.62 10.04
CA GLU A 87 -23.89 0.11 10.48
C GLU A 87 -23.91 1.56 10.02
N ALA A 88 -22.73 2.18 9.88
CA ALA A 88 -22.65 3.56 9.48
C ALA A 88 -22.78 3.74 7.95
N ALA A 89 -23.70 4.61 7.54
CA ALA A 89 -23.80 5.06 6.15
C ALA A 89 -22.53 5.83 5.74
N ALA A 90 -22.25 5.92 4.44
CA ALA A 90 -21.01 6.55 3.96
C ALA A 90 -20.86 8.02 4.37
N THR A 91 -21.99 8.71 4.58
CA THR A 91 -22.12 10.11 4.95
C THR A 91 -22.21 10.36 6.45
N ASP A 92 -22.23 9.30 7.26
CA ASP A 92 -22.33 9.41 8.72
C ASP A 92 -21.00 9.97 9.31
N PRO A 93 -21.04 11.08 10.07
CA PRO A 93 -19.86 11.64 10.73
C PRO A 93 -19.31 10.71 11.82
N ASP A 94 -20.15 9.89 12.46
CA ASP A 94 -19.74 8.98 13.55
C ASP A 94 -19.23 7.62 13.01
N ARG A 95 -19.05 7.53 11.69
CA ARG A 95 -18.52 6.35 11.02
C ARG A 95 -17.08 6.07 11.46
N THR A 96 -16.85 4.85 11.93
CA THR A 96 -15.49 4.40 12.25
C THR A 96 -14.70 4.21 10.95
N ARG A 97 -13.64 5.01 10.74
CA ARG A 97 -12.80 4.97 9.53
C ARG A 97 -11.42 4.44 9.84
N PHE A 98 -10.99 3.44 9.09
CA PHE A 98 -9.61 2.99 9.11
C PHE A 98 -8.74 3.93 8.27
N SER A 99 -7.73 4.53 8.90
CA SER A 99 -6.67 5.27 8.21
C SER A 99 -5.33 4.63 8.54
N PRO A 100 -4.66 3.95 7.59
CA PRO A 100 -3.34 3.37 7.84
C PRO A 100 -2.29 4.45 8.08
N SER A 101 -1.34 4.18 8.98
CA SER A 101 -0.23 5.09 9.27
C SER A 101 0.99 4.79 8.40
N ILE A 102 1.24 3.51 8.10
CA ILE A 102 2.37 3.05 7.27
C ILE A 102 2.19 3.46 5.81
N LEU A 103 0.97 3.34 5.28
CA LEU A 103 0.65 3.67 3.90
C LEU A 103 -0.53 4.65 3.80
N PRO A 104 -0.30 5.95 4.04
CA PRO A 104 -1.35 6.96 3.97
C PRO A 104 -2.12 6.94 2.64
N PRO A 105 -3.40 7.37 2.65
CA PRO A 105 -4.18 7.52 1.44
C PRO A 105 -3.45 8.37 0.40
N TYR A 106 -3.50 7.94 -0.86
CA TYR A 106 -2.91 8.65 -2.01
C TYR A 106 -1.38 8.82 -2.01
N MET A 107 -0.66 8.29 -1.02
CA MET A 107 0.80 8.29 -1.04
C MET A 107 1.34 7.53 -2.27
N ARG A 108 2.16 8.23 -3.07
CA ARG A 108 2.82 7.69 -4.28
C ARG A 108 4.35 7.65 -4.18
N ARG A 109 4.94 8.35 -3.21
CA ARG A 109 6.39 8.44 -3.00
C ARG A 109 6.69 8.33 -1.52
N SER A 110 7.81 7.71 -1.15
CA SER A 110 8.30 7.74 0.23
C SER A 110 8.72 9.15 0.61
N LYS A 111 8.63 9.50 1.90
CA LYS A 111 9.06 10.81 2.41
C LYS A 111 10.50 11.15 2.02
N SER A 112 11.39 10.15 2.01
CA SER A 112 12.78 10.32 1.57
C SER A 112 12.90 10.72 0.10
N ILE A 113 12.07 10.20 -0.80
CA ILE A 113 12.09 10.57 -2.22
C ILE A 113 11.40 11.92 -2.44
N GLU A 114 10.30 12.16 -1.75
CA GLU A 114 9.57 13.42 -1.84
C GLU A 114 10.40 14.62 -1.40
N THR A 115 11.22 14.45 -0.35
CA THR A 115 12.12 15.52 0.14
C THR A 115 13.35 15.76 -0.74
N LEU A 116 13.79 14.77 -1.50
CA LEU A 116 14.96 14.88 -2.39
C LEU A 116 14.63 15.52 -3.74
N LEU A 117 13.40 15.37 -4.21
CA LEU A 117 12.96 15.98 -5.46
C LEU A 117 12.52 17.42 -5.18
N PRO A 118 13.08 18.43 -5.88
CA PRO A 118 12.58 19.80 -5.78
C PRO A 118 11.08 19.82 -6.08
N ILE A 119 10.32 20.46 -5.20
CA ILE A 119 8.93 20.79 -5.48
C ILE A 119 8.97 21.80 -6.63
N LEU A 120 8.63 21.35 -7.84
CA LEU A 120 8.40 22.21 -9.00
C LEU A 120 7.04 22.89 -8.88
#